data_AF-A0A1H8FZL0-F1
#
_entry.id   AF-A0A1H8FZL0-F1
#
_cell.length_a   1.000
_cell.length_b   1.000
_cell.length_c   1.000
_cell.angle_alpha   90.00
_cell.angle_beta   90.00
_cell.angle_gamma   90.00
#
_symmetry.space_group_name_H-M   'P 1'
#
loop_
_entity.id
_entity.type
_entity.pdbx_description
1 polymer ?
#
loop_
_entity_poly.entity_id
_entity_poly.type
_entity_poly.pdbx_seq_one_letter_code
_entity_poly.pdbx_strand_id
1 'polypeptide(L)'
;MKIYISIEDNCEITDVNEFGEDTVELWTHTGIGTPYDRDLLFAVNAGTDPGPASFTINRDLANNPLPEDCAKGVAVELKRSAAQINYDMSIKLDG
;
A
#
# COMPACT_ATOMS: atom_id res chain seq x y z
N MET A 1 8.03 11.53 7.34
CA MET A 1 7.59 10.12 7.43
C MET A 1 6.66 9.85 6.28
N LYS A 2 6.81 8.72 5.59
CA LYS A 2 5.96 8.35 4.46
C LYS A 2 5.24 7.05 4.79
N ILE A 3 3.93 7.05 4.61
CA ILE A 3 3.07 5.88 4.82
C ILE A 3 2.55 5.47 3.45
N TYR A 4 2.66 4.20 3.12
CA TYR A 4 2.08 3.61 1.93
C TYR A 4 0.72 3.00 2.29
N ILE A 5 -0.32 3.38 1.54
CA ILE A 5 -1.69 2.92 1.78
C ILE A 5 -2.10 2.03 0.61
N SER A 6 -2.09 0.72 0.83
CA SER A 6 -2.63 -0.26 -0.12
C SER A 6 -4.14 -0.05 -0.28
N ILE A 7 -4.60 0.03 -1.52
CA ILE A 7 -6.01 0.21 -1.86
C ILE A 7 -6.36 -0.80 -2.96
N GLU A 8 -7.54 -1.37 -2.82
CA GLU A 8 -8.23 -2.19 -3.80
C GLU A 8 -9.61 -1.60 -3.99
N ASP A 9 -9.93 -1.21 -5.21
CA ASP A 9 -11.24 -0.70 -5.60
C ASP A 9 -11.98 -1.78 -6.38
N ASN A 10 -13.10 -2.26 -5.85
CA ASN A 10 -13.85 -3.37 -6.42
C ASN A 10 -15.13 -2.86 -7.07
N CYS A 11 -15.24 -3.03 -8.38
CA CYS A 11 -16.47 -2.71 -9.12
C CYS A 11 -17.56 -3.75 -8.86
N GLU A 12 -17.16 -5.03 -8.74
CA GLU A 12 -18.06 -6.17 -8.50
C GLU A 12 -17.46 -7.11 -7.45
N ILE A 13 -18.33 -7.78 -6.70
CA ILE A 13 -17.90 -8.82 -5.75
C ILE A 13 -17.29 -9.97 -6.55
N THR A 14 -16.00 -10.23 -6.30
CA THR A 14 -15.18 -11.12 -7.12
C THR A 14 -14.23 -11.93 -6.24
N ASP A 15 -13.97 -13.20 -6.60
CA ASP A 15 -12.94 -14.01 -5.95
C ASP A 15 -11.53 -13.56 -6.37
N VAL A 16 -10.52 -13.74 -5.53
CA VAL A 16 -9.12 -13.36 -5.85
C VAL A 16 -8.60 -14.03 -7.14
N ASN A 17 -9.14 -15.19 -7.52
CA ASN A 17 -8.76 -15.90 -8.75
C ASN A 17 -9.42 -15.31 -10.01
N GLU A 18 -10.41 -14.44 -9.84
CA GLU A 18 -11.19 -13.80 -10.89
C GLU A 18 -10.84 -12.31 -11.06
N PHE A 19 -9.84 -11.82 -10.32
CA PHE A 19 -9.32 -10.46 -10.46
C PHE A 19 -8.81 -10.20 -11.88
N GLY A 20 -9.26 -9.08 -12.46
CA GLY A 20 -8.88 -8.65 -13.79
C GLY A 20 -9.20 -7.18 -14.03
N GLU A 21 -8.78 -6.70 -15.20
CA GLU A 21 -9.11 -5.36 -15.70
C GLU A 21 -10.65 -5.18 -15.71
N ASP A 22 -11.11 -3.98 -15.36
CA ASP A 22 -12.54 -3.61 -15.17
C ASP A 22 -13.26 -4.27 -13.98
N THR A 23 -12.67 -5.24 -13.30
CA THR A 23 -13.30 -5.94 -12.16
C THR A 23 -12.83 -5.39 -10.81
N VAL A 24 -11.52 -5.20 -10.70
CA VAL A 24 -10.86 -4.60 -9.54
C VAL A 24 -9.78 -3.65 -10.04
N GLU A 25 -9.51 -2.55 -9.34
CA GLU A 25 -8.33 -1.71 -9.53
C GLU A 25 -7.43 -1.81 -8.31
N LEU A 26 -6.16 -2.18 -8.51
CA LEU A 26 -5.18 -2.31 -7.44
C LEU A 26 -4.17 -1.15 -7.43
N TRP A 27 -4.13 -0.43 -6.32
CA TRP A 27 -3.05 0.47 -5.96
C TRP A 27 -2.30 -0.11 -4.77
N THR A 28 -1.58 -1.19 -5.04
CA THR A 28 -0.73 -1.92 -4.08
C THR A 28 0.70 -1.97 -4.58
N HIS A 29 1.61 -2.41 -3.71
CA HIS A 29 2.99 -2.72 -4.11
C HIS A 29 3.05 -4.02 -4.92
N THR A 30 4.15 -4.20 -5.66
CA THR A 30 4.45 -5.45 -6.37
C THR A 30 5.33 -6.39 -5.54
N GLY A 31 5.16 -7.69 -5.76
CA GLY A 31 6.04 -8.73 -5.20
C GLY A 31 6.14 -8.80 -3.67
N ILE A 32 5.09 -8.47 -2.93
CA ILE A 32 5.04 -8.61 -1.45
C ILE A 32 4.58 -10.03 -1.03
N GLY A 33 4.04 -10.82 -1.96
CA GLY A 33 3.54 -12.17 -1.75
C GLY A 33 2.07 -12.21 -1.33
N THR A 34 1.24 -11.29 -1.85
CA THR A 34 -0.20 -11.24 -1.60
C THR A 34 -0.99 -11.52 -2.88
N PRO A 35 -2.25 -12.00 -2.79
CA PRO A 35 -3.14 -12.06 -3.96
C PRO A 35 -3.37 -10.69 -4.60
N TYR A 36 -3.09 -9.61 -3.87
CA TYR A 36 -3.29 -8.23 -4.29
C TYR A 36 -2.01 -7.59 -4.83
N ASP A 37 -0.96 -8.37 -5.11
CA ASP A 37 0.26 -7.82 -5.69
C ASP A 37 -0.02 -7.32 -7.11
N ARG A 38 0.25 -6.04 -7.35
CA ARG A 38 -0.20 -5.36 -8.57
C ARG A 38 0.42 -5.93 -9.86
N ASP A 39 1.62 -6.49 -9.78
CA ASP A 39 2.32 -7.11 -10.90
C ASP A 39 1.71 -8.44 -11.36
N LEU A 40 0.81 -9.02 -10.56
CA LEU A 40 0.09 -10.25 -10.92
C LEU A 40 -1.20 -9.98 -11.69
N LEU A 41 -1.76 -8.76 -11.63
CA LEU A 41 -3.17 -8.52 -11.96
C LEU A 41 -3.42 -7.40 -12.97
N PHE A 42 -2.42 -6.59 -13.33
CA PHE A 42 -2.56 -5.54 -14.35
C PHE A 42 -1.33 -5.44 -15.24
N ALA A 43 -1.46 -4.73 -16.38
CA ALA A 43 -0.40 -4.42 -17.34
C ALA A 43 0.67 -3.45 -16.79
N VAL A 44 1.18 -3.71 -15.58
CA VAL A 44 2.39 -3.12 -15.06
C VAL A 44 3.55 -3.91 -15.65
N ASN A 45 4.52 -3.21 -16.24
CA ASN A 45 5.71 -3.87 -16.77
C ASN A 45 6.39 -4.67 -15.65
N ALA A 46 6.70 -5.94 -15.93
CA ALA A 46 7.41 -6.80 -14.99
C ALA A 46 8.67 -6.11 -14.45
N GLY A 47 8.88 -6.18 -13.14
CA GLY A 47 10.01 -5.53 -12.45
C GLY A 47 9.80 -4.05 -12.13
N THR A 48 8.62 -3.48 -12.38
CA THR A 48 8.27 -2.14 -11.90
C THR A 48 7.36 -2.23 -10.67
N ASP A 49 7.67 -1.45 -9.64
CA ASP A 49 6.80 -1.23 -8.48
C ASP A 49 6.27 0.21 -8.55
N PRO A 50 5.16 0.46 -9.26
CA PRO A 50 4.55 1.79 -9.27
C PRO A 50 4.10 2.20 -7.85
N GLY A 51 3.94 1.23 -6.95
CA GLY A 51 3.60 1.41 -5.56
C GLY A 51 2.18 1.95 -5.35
N PRO A 52 1.70 1.92 -4.09
CA PRO A 52 0.43 2.49 -3.71
C PRO A 52 0.53 4.02 -3.55
N ALA A 53 -0.62 4.66 -3.33
CA ALA A 53 -0.67 6.06 -2.92
C ALA A 53 0.09 6.26 -1.60
N SER A 54 0.86 7.36 -1.53
CA SER A 54 1.64 7.68 -0.34
C SER A 54 1.06 8.86 0.43
N PHE A 55 0.96 8.71 1.75
CA PHE A 55 0.66 9.80 2.67
C PHE A 55 1.96 10.26 3.35
N THR A 56 2.31 11.54 3.16
CA THR A 56 3.54 12.10 3.73
C THR A 56 3.22 13.01 4.91
N ILE A 57 3.79 12.68 6.07
CA ILE A 57 3.73 13.51 7.27
C ILE A 57 4.98 14.38 7.32
N ASN A 58 4.74 15.69 7.21
CA ASN A 58 5.76 16.73 7.35
C ASN A 58 5.73 17.26 8.79
N ARG A 59 6.90 17.30 9.42
CA ARG A 59 7.04 17.90 10.76
C ARG A 59 7.28 19.39 10.61
N ASP A 60 6.61 20.17 11.45
CA ASP A 60 6.91 21.59 11.60
C ASP A 60 8.10 21.77 12.55
N LEU A 61 9.30 21.80 11.98
CA LEU A 61 10.53 21.99 12.76
C LEU A 61 10.77 23.47 13.13
N ALA A 62 10.05 24.41 12.52
CA ALA A 62 10.19 25.83 12.83
C ALA A 62 9.46 26.17 14.14
N ASN A 63 8.24 25.64 14.31
CA ASN A 63 7.44 25.88 15.52
C ASN A 63 7.54 24.75 16.55
N ASN A 64 8.01 23.56 16.16
CA ASN A 64 8.22 22.42 17.05
C ASN A 64 9.57 21.74 16.75
N PRO A 65 10.70 22.39 17.12
CA PRO A 65 12.03 21.87 16.85
C PRO A 65 12.26 20.54 17.58
N LEU A 66 13.11 19.70 16.99
CA LEU A 66 13.57 18.49 17.68
C LEU A 66 14.43 18.89 18.89
N PRO A 67 14.32 18.16 20.01
CA PRO A 67 15.28 18.25 21.11
C PRO A 67 16.73 18.10 20.61
N GLU A 68 17.69 18.79 21.23
CA GLU A 68 19.10 18.80 20.77
C GLU A 68 19.78 17.42 20.83
N ASP A 69 19.28 16.51 21.68
CA ASP A 69 19.73 15.12 21.78
C ASP A 69 19.22 14.25 20.62
N CYS A 70 18.14 14.66 19.95
CA CYS A 70 17.74 14.10 18.67
C CYS A 70 18.60 14.69 17.56
N ALA A 71 19.47 13.86 16.97
CA ALA A 71 20.17 14.19 15.72
C ALA A 71 19.20 14.57 14.59
N LYS A 72 19.70 14.79 13.35
CA LYS A 72 18.92 15.21 12.16
C LYS A 72 17.65 14.39 11.83
N GLY A 73 17.38 13.29 12.53
CA GLY A 73 16.28 12.37 12.27
C GLY A 73 16.52 11.58 10.99
N VAL A 74 15.78 10.50 10.82
CA VAL A 74 15.78 9.71 9.57
C VAL A 74 14.39 9.73 8.97
N ALA A 75 14.33 9.76 7.64
CA ALA A 75 13.08 9.54 6.94
C ALA A 75 12.70 8.06 7.09
N VAL A 76 11.56 7.80 7.70
CA VAL A 76 11.00 6.45 7.83
C VAL A 76 9.90 6.27 6.80
N GLU A 77 9.96 5.14 6.11
CA GLU A 77 8.90 4.62 5.24
C GLU A 77 8.19 3.47 5.94
N LEU A 78 6.87 3.56 6.03
CA LEU A 78 6.02 2.50 6.54
C LEU A 78 5.31 1.81 5.37
N LYS A 79 5.64 0.53 5.19
CA LYS A 79 5.00 -0.37 4.23
C LYS A 79 4.25 -1.45 5.00
N ARG A 80 3.05 -1.78 4.56
CA ARG A 80 2.27 -2.88 5.13
C ARG A 80 2.96 -4.21 4.80
N SER A 81 2.94 -5.15 5.73
CA SER A 81 3.39 -6.52 5.48
C SER A 81 2.33 -7.31 4.70
N ALA A 82 2.73 -8.41 4.06
CA ALA A 82 1.80 -9.34 3.41
C ALA A 82 0.67 -9.78 4.36
N ALA A 83 1.01 -10.13 5.60
CA ALA A 83 0.04 -10.55 6.60
C ALA A 83 -1.00 -9.47 6.91
N GLN A 84 -0.58 -8.20 6.98
CA GLN A 84 -1.49 -7.10 7.24
C GLN A 84 -2.37 -6.78 6.03
N ILE A 85 -1.81 -6.83 4.81
CA ILE A 85 -2.57 -6.63 3.57
C ILE A 85 -3.65 -7.70 3.45
N ASN A 86 -3.29 -8.99 3.57
CA ASN A 86 -4.25 -10.07 3.48
C ASN A 86 -5.35 -9.97 4.53
N TYR A 87 -5.02 -9.51 5.75
CA TYR A 87 -6.02 -9.30 6.79
C TYR A 87 -6.96 -8.12 6.50
N ASP A 88 -6.41 -6.97 6.12
CA ASP A 88 -7.16 -5.72 5.95
C ASP A 88 -8.02 -5.70 4.68
N MET A 89 -7.56 -6.37 3.62
CA MET A 89 -8.20 -6.30 2.28
C MET A 89 -9.11 -7.49 1.97
N SER A 90 -9.15 -8.51 2.84
CA SER A 90 -10.09 -9.61 2.67
C SER A 90 -11.54 -9.09 2.68
N ILE A 91 -12.24 -9.18 1.55
CA ILE A 91 -13.69 -8.99 1.52
C ILE A 91 -14.35 -10.22 2.12
N LYS A 92 -15.16 -10.02 3.16
CA LYS A 92 -15.98 -11.07 3.76
C LYS A 92 -17.45 -10.73 3.54
N LEU A 93 -18.15 -11.63 2.87
CA LEU A 93 -19.60 -11.57 2.72
C LEU A 93 -20.20 -12.56 3.70
N ASP A 94 -21.20 -12.08 4.45
CA ASP A 94 -21.95 -12.85 5.45
C ASP A 94 -21.16 -13.36 6.68
N GLY A 95 -19.90 -12.94 6.84
CA GLY A 95 -19.11 -13.15 8.07
C GLY A 95 -18.07 -14.25 7.97
#